data_AF-A0A1F6FU29-F1
#
_entry.id   AF-A0A1F6FU29-F1
#
_cell.length_a   1.000
_cell.length_b   1.000
_cell.length_c   1.000
_cell.angle_alpha   90.00
_cell.angle_beta   90.00
_cell.angle_gamma   90.00
#
_symmetry.space_group_name_H-M   'P 1'
#
loop_
_entity.id
_entity.type
_entity.pdbx_description
1 polymer ?
#
loop_
_entity_poly.entity_id
_entity_poly.type
_entity_poly.pdbx_seq_one_letter_code
_entity_poly.pdbx_strand_id
1 'polypeptide(L)'
;MRTSIFIFIFVFSILAIFYFLFSHSDLSSETFIASIDSSSGEFLETTLSSTEPVKEPVKHLPYIKVYTPDPPQLRTYVEITTGCTTVVDATCVKVFATTSTNSAVRAKLRVGSVFFVDQTVTAPDGTIWYSVFFDESLRFSDRLTLPWFIQSSAGEIFSDIGELDANASTTPSTKRLLVDRGDQMLYAYDGDTLFMETPVSTGLLLTPTPRGTFTVFMKTPTRYMQGPIPGISDQYYDLPGVPWNLYFTKQGAVIHGAYWHNSFGKTWSHGCVNLPPDIAKKIYLWADIGMTVTIRD
;
A
#
# COMPACT_ATOMS: atom_id res chain seq x y z
N MET A 1 58.57 19.40 44.00
CA MET A 1 59.78 19.57 43.18
C MET A 1 59.33 19.76 41.73
N ARG A 2 59.52 20.98 41.21
CA ARG A 2 59.60 21.39 39.78
C ARG A 2 58.36 21.16 38.86
N THR A 3 57.55 22.19 38.54
CA THR A 3 57.71 23.30 37.52
C THR A 3 57.49 22.82 36.08
N SER A 4 56.85 23.47 35.11
CA SER A 4 56.11 24.74 34.96
C SER A 4 55.56 24.83 33.52
N ILE A 5 54.35 25.37 33.35
CA ILE A 5 53.92 26.47 32.45
C ILE A 5 54.52 26.55 31.02
N PHE A 6 53.67 26.65 29.99
CA PHE A 6 53.70 27.78 29.03
C PHE A 6 52.32 28.07 28.44
N ILE A 7 51.89 29.32 28.67
CA ILE A 7 50.75 30.06 28.10
C ILE A 7 51.28 30.80 26.87
N PHE A 8 50.50 30.94 25.79
CA PHE A 8 50.51 32.16 24.99
C PHE A 8 49.12 32.44 24.38
N ILE A 9 48.57 33.56 24.82
CA ILE A 9 47.41 34.30 24.32
C ILE A 9 47.90 35.20 23.18
N PHE A 10 47.13 35.40 22.10
CA PHE A 10 46.97 36.75 21.52
C PHE A 10 45.70 36.88 20.67
N VAL A 11 44.97 37.94 20.99
CA VAL A 11 43.74 38.51 20.47
C VAL A 11 44.06 39.40 19.24
N PHE A 12 43.14 39.61 18.28
CA PHE A 12 42.68 40.94 17.83
C PHE A 12 41.69 40.91 16.65
N SER A 13 40.74 41.84 16.75
CA SER A 13 39.51 42.11 15.98
C SER A 13 39.71 42.92 14.67
N ILE A 14 38.57 43.32 14.06
CA ILE A 14 38.28 44.48 13.17
C ILE A 14 38.02 44.08 11.70
N LEU A 15 37.17 44.69 10.86
CA LEU A 15 35.85 45.40 10.86
C LEU A 15 35.71 45.97 9.41
N ALA A 16 34.49 45.94 8.86
CA ALA A 16 33.86 46.87 7.89
C ALA A 16 34.36 47.08 6.41
N ILE A 17 33.49 46.91 5.39
CA ILE A 17 32.49 47.80 4.67
C ILE A 17 33.08 48.67 3.51
N PHE A 18 32.28 48.83 2.44
CA PHE A 18 32.17 49.90 1.41
C PHE A 18 32.88 49.61 0.06
N TYR A 19 32.38 49.91 -1.15
CA TYR A 19 31.12 50.36 -1.80
C TYR A 19 31.47 50.66 -3.29
N PHE A 20 30.51 50.67 -4.22
CA PHE A 20 30.37 51.56 -5.43
C PHE A 20 29.27 50.97 -6.35
N LEU A 21 28.04 51.49 -6.50
CA LEU A 21 27.55 52.75 -7.14
C LEU A 21 28.03 52.88 -8.61
N PHE A 22 27.27 53.26 -9.67
CA PHE A 22 25.90 53.77 -9.92
C PHE A 22 25.68 53.83 -11.45
N SER A 23 24.43 54.01 -11.92
CA SER A 23 23.99 54.96 -12.99
C SER A 23 22.86 54.36 -13.88
N HIS A 24 21.60 54.82 -13.72
CA HIS A 24 20.81 55.76 -14.59
C HIS A 24 20.73 55.32 -16.06
N SER A 25 19.63 55.39 -16.81
CA SER A 25 18.27 55.97 -16.79
C SER A 25 17.58 55.33 -18.04
N ASP A 26 16.27 55.26 -18.27
CA ASP A 26 15.35 56.34 -18.60
C ASP A 26 13.96 55.75 -18.95
N LEU A 27 12.98 56.62 -18.82
CA LEU A 27 11.56 56.48 -19.10
C LEU A 27 11.28 56.89 -20.55
N SER A 28 10.44 56.17 -21.31
CA SER A 28 9.49 56.82 -22.23
C SER A 28 8.40 55.88 -22.73
N SER A 29 7.18 56.36 -22.54
CA SER A 29 5.93 55.96 -23.17
C SER A 29 5.86 56.48 -24.61
N GLU A 30 5.34 55.66 -25.53
CA GLU A 30 4.59 56.18 -26.68
C GLU A 30 3.23 55.48 -26.81
N THR A 31 2.25 56.34 -26.99
CA THR A 31 0.82 56.15 -27.15
C THR A 31 0.46 55.61 -28.53
N PHE A 32 -0.57 54.75 -28.61
CA PHE A 32 -1.41 54.71 -29.80
C PHE A 32 -2.89 54.59 -29.42
N ILE A 33 -3.67 55.53 -29.96
CA ILE A 33 -5.12 55.63 -29.86
C ILE A 33 -5.76 54.68 -30.88
N ALA A 34 -6.80 53.94 -30.49
CA ALA A 34 -7.95 53.68 -31.36
C ALA A 34 -9.16 53.19 -30.56
N SER A 35 -10.21 54.02 -30.64
CA SER A 35 -11.62 53.81 -30.32
C SER A 35 -12.19 52.46 -30.79
N ILE A 36 -13.02 51.86 -29.93
CA ILE A 36 -13.80 50.66 -30.23
C ILE A 36 -15.20 51.13 -30.69
N ASP A 37 -15.52 50.88 -31.95
CA ASP A 37 -16.89 50.86 -32.47
C ASP A 37 -17.27 49.43 -32.86
N SER A 38 -18.57 49.20 -32.82
CA SER A 38 -19.30 47.95 -32.81
C SER A 38 -19.20 47.11 -34.09
N SER A 39 -19.54 45.83 -33.87
CA SER A 39 -20.21 44.89 -34.78
C SER A 39 -19.39 43.73 -35.31
N SER A 40 -20.09 42.58 -35.32
CA SER A 40 -19.89 41.37 -36.11
C SER A 40 -18.71 40.45 -35.76
N GLY A 41 -19.08 39.23 -35.35
CA GLY A 41 -18.81 38.05 -36.16
C GLY A 41 -17.45 37.35 -36.01
N GLU A 42 -17.53 36.17 -35.40
CA GLU A 42 -16.73 34.95 -35.69
C GLU A 42 -15.23 34.87 -35.37
N PHE A 43 -14.97 33.97 -34.40
CA PHE A 43 -13.99 32.88 -34.42
C PHE A 43 -12.51 33.19 -34.69
N LEU A 44 -11.68 32.97 -33.66
CA LEU A 44 -10.55 32.02 -33.67
C LEU A 44 -9.92 32.03 -32.26
N GLU A 45 -10.46 31.21 -31.36
CA GLU A 45 -9.83 30.99 -30.05
C GLU A 45 -8.75 29.91 -30.22
N THR A 46 -7.50 30.36 -30.18
CA THR A 46 -6.32 29.50 -30.17
C THR A 46 -6.33 28.71 -28.87
N THR A 47 -6.69 27.44 -28.94
CA THR A 47 -6.69 26.52 -27.81
C THR A 47 -5.24 26.23 -27.40
N LEU A 48 -4.86 26.76 -26.24
CA LEU A 48 -3.69 26.30 -25.50
C LEU A 48 -3.92 24.83 -25.11
N SER A 49 -3.20 23.94 -25.79
CA SER A 49 -3.12 22.53 -25.47
C SER A 49 -2.37 22.35 -24.15
N SER A 50 -3.13 22.26 -23.05
CA SER A 50 -2.63 21.72 -21.79
C SER A 50 -2.64 20.19 -21.89
N THR A 51 -1.49 19.60 -22.19
CA THR A 51 -1.30 18.15 -22.05
C THR A 51 -1.25 17.81 -20.56
N GLU A 52 -2.41 17.56 -19.96
CA GLU A 52 -2.45 16.83 -18.69
C GLU A 52 -1.90 15.41 -18.93
N PRO A 53 -1.08 14.87 -18.01
CA PRO A 53 -0.63 13.50 -18.11
C PRO A 53 -1.86 12.57 -18.03
N VAL A 54 -1.95 11.65 -18.98
CA VAL A 54 -3.01 10.62 -19.01
C VAL A 54 -2.89 9.79 -17.73
N LYS A 55 -3.72 10.13 -16.75
CA LYS A 55 -3.92 9.36 -15.53
C LYS A 55 -4.69 8.11 -15.95
N GLU A 56 -4.01 6.97 -16.00
CA GLU A 56 -4.67 5.66 -16.12
C GLU A 56 -5.89 5.63 -15.18
N PRO A 57 -7.09 5.30 -15.68
CA PRO A 57 -8.30 5.37 -14.88
C PRO A 57 -8.18 4.41 -13.69
N VAL A 58 -8.22 4.96 -12.47
CA VAL A 58 -8.16 4.16 -11.24
C VAL A 58 -9.32 3.16 -11.27
N LYS A 59 -9.00 1.87 -11.24
CA LYS A 59 -10.03 0.84 -11.20
C LYS A 59 -10.71 0.86 -9.83
N HIS A 60 -11.94 1.38 -9.80
CA HIS A 60 -12.80 1.25 -8.63
C HIS A 60 -13.23 -0.22 -8.50
N LEU A 61 -12.89 -0.88 -7.39
CA LEU A 61 -13.34 -2.25 -7.15
C LEU A 61 -14.84 -2.23 -6.81
N PRO A 62 -15.66 -3.05 -7.48
CA PRO A 62 -17.11 -3.04 -7.26
C PRO A 62 -17.48 -3.64 -5.90
N TYR A 63 -18.43 -2.96 -5.25
CA TYR A 63 -19.31 -3.45 -4.19
C TYR A 63 -18.71 -3.67 -2.79
N ILE A 64 -18.38 -2.56 -2.14
CA ILE A 64 -18.63 -2.48 -0.70
C ILE A 64 -20.11 -2.11 -0.53
N LYS A 65 -20.91 -2.96 0.12
CA LYS A 65 -22.17 -2.51 0.70
C LYS A 65 -21.82 -1.38 1.67
N VAL A 66 -22.11 -0.14 1.30
CA VAL A 66 -21.80 1.03 2.10
C VAL A 66 -22.70 0.99 3.34
N TYR A 67 -22.10 0.78 4.51
CA TYR A 67 -22.78 0.73 5.80
C TYR A 67 -22.71 2.06 6.55
N THR A 68 -22.49 3.18 5.86
CA THR A 68 -22.42 4.51 6.47
C THR A 68 -23.35 5.51 5.78
N PRO A 69 -23.92 6.49 6.52
CA PRO A 69 -24.72 7.57 5.93
C PRO A 69 -23.94 8.48 4.97
N ASP A 70 -22.61 8.54 5.13
CA ASP A 70 -21.69 9.28 4.25
C ASP A 70 -20.94 8.33 3.29
N PRO A 71 -20.66 8.75 2.04
CA PRO A 71 -19.85 7.97 1.12
C PRO A 71 -18.44 7.78 1.73
N PRO A 72 -17.96 6.53 1.85
CA PRO A 72 -16.70 6.26 2.51
C PRO A 72 -15.54 6.88 1.70
N GLN A 73 -14.58 7.50 2.40
CA GLN A 73 -13.39 8.03 1.74
C GLN A 73 -12.56 6.88 1.15
N LEU A 74 -12.47 6.85 -0.18
CA LEU A 74 -11.67 5.86 -0.89
C LEU A 74 -10.18 6.16 -0.70
N ARG A 75 -9.44 5.11 -0.36
CA ARG A 75 -7.99 5.07 -0.28
C ARG A 75 -7.43 4.46 -1.56
N THR A 76 -6.22 4.85 -1.94
CA THR A 76 -5.53 4.30 -3.11
C THR A 76 -4.52 3.26 -2.68
N TYR A 77 -4.47 2.15 -3.41
CA TYR A 77 -3.53 1.06 -3.20
C TYR A 77 -2.82 0.73 -4.51
N VAL A 78 -1.62 0.17 -4.43
CA VAL A 78 -0.90 -0.42 -5.55
C VAL A 78 -0.74 -1.92 -5.33
N GLU A 79 -1.17 -2.72 -6.30
CA GLU A 79 -0.89 -4.15 -6.39
C GLU A 79 0.34 -4.34 -7.30
N ILE A 80 1.37 -5.01 -6.80
CA ILE A 80 2.56 -5.31 -7.61
C ILE A 80 2.20 -6.39 -8.63
N THR A 81 2.30 -6.07 -9.92
CA THR A 81 1.92 -6.97 -11.03
C THR A 81 3.11 -7.41 -11.88
N THR A 82 4.29 -6.84 -11.64
CA THR A 82 5.52 -7.16 -12.38
C THR A 82 6.65 -7.63 -11.47
N GLY A 83 7.66 -8.27 -12.05
CA GLY A 83 8.86 -8.72 -11.35
C GLY A 83 8.79 -10.18 -10.87
N CYS A 84 9.49 -10.47 -9.79
CA CYS A 84 9.63 -11.83 -9.26
C CYS A 84 8.34 -12.35 -8.60
N THR A 85 8.16 -13.67 -8.62
CA THR A 85 7.00 -14.35 -8.02
C THR A 85 7.31 -14.77 -6.59
N THR A 86 7.41 -16.07 -6.29
CA THR A 86 7.60 -16.57 -4.92
C THR A 86 9.05 -16.42 -4.45
N VAL A 87 10.01 -16.60 -5.37
CA VAL A 87 11.45 -16.53 -5.10
C VAL A 87 11.93 -15.10 -5.20
N VAL A 88 12.64 -14.63 -4.17
CA VAL A 88 13.26 -13.31 -4.18
C VAL A 88 14.59 -13.37 -4.92
N ASP A 89 14.68 -12.69 -6.07
CA ASP A 89 15.87 -12.65 -6.91
C ASP A 89 16.16 -11.22 -7.43
N ALA A 90 16.87 -11.10 -8.54
CA ALA A 90 17.22 -9.81 -9.16
C ALA A 90 16.05 -9.17 -9.93
N THR A 91 15.03 -9.94 -10.28
CA THR A 91 13.85 -9.50 -11.06
C THR A 91 12.76 -8.89 -10.19
N CYS A 92 12.86 -9.01 -8.86
CA CYS A 92 11.93 -8.37 -7.94
C CYS A 92 11.89 -6.84 -8.10
N VAL A 93 10.70 -6.28 -7.93
CA VAL A 93 10.51 -4.82 -7.91
C VAL A 93 11.32 -4.25 -6.77
N LYS A 94 12.18 -3.29 -7.07
CA LYS A 94 12.96 -2.58 -6.07
C LYS A 94 12.16 -1.41 -5.52
N VAL A 95 12.21 -1.24 -4.21
CA VAL A 95 11.70 -0.05 -3.52
C VAL A 95 12.86 0.86 -3.19
N PHE A 96 12.68 2.15 -3.37
CA PHE A 96 13.75 3.14 -3.31
C PHE A 96 13.56 4.15 -2.19
N ALA A 97 14.66 4.74 -1.73
CA ALA A 97 14.67 5.76 -0.69
C ALA A 97 14.18 7.13 -1.17
N THR A 98 14.23 7.38 -2.48
CA THR A 98 13.69 8.57 -3.14
C THR A 98 13.05 8.16 -4.47
N THR A 99 12.45 9.11 -5.19
CA THR A 99 11.87 8.93 -6.53
C THR A 99 12.94 8.81 -7.63
N SER A 100 14.04 8.11 -7.34
CA SER A 100 15.14 7.87 -8.27
C SER A 100 15.69 6.45 -8.09
N THR A 101 15.89 5.77 -9.21
CA THR A 101 16.49 4.43 -9.27
C THR A 101 17.97 4.41 -8.88
N ASN A 102 18.63 5.57 -8.80
CA ASN A 102 20.00 5.72 -8.31
C ASN A 102 20.08 5.81 -6.78
N SER A 103 18.95 5.94 -6.09
CA SER A 103 18.91 6.00 -4.64
C SER A 103 19.05 4.62 -3.99
N ALA A 104 19.23 4.59 -2.67
CA ALA A 104 19.36 3.35 -1.93
C ALA A 104 18.10 2.46 -2.09
N VAL A 105 18.31 1.18 -2.38
CA VAL A 105 17.25 0.17 -2.38
C VAL A 105 16.87 -0.13 -0.93
N ARG A 106 15.59 0.02 -0.61
CA ARG A 106 15.01 -0.24 0.72
C ARG A 106 14.43 -1.64 0.85
N ALA A 107 13.84 -2.16 -0.23
CA ALA A 107 13.21 -3.48 -0.22
C ALA A 107 13.09 -4.07 -1.63
N LYS A 108 12.72 -5.35 -1.67
CA LYS A 108 12.34 -6.08 -2.88
C LYS A 108 10.92 -6.61 -2.73
N LEU A 109 10.05 -6.31 -3.68
CA LEU A 109 8.65 -6.69 -3.69
C LEU A 109 8.39 -7.78 -4.71
N ARG A 110 7.40 -8.61 -4.39
CA ARG A 110 6.94 -9.75 -5.19
C ARG A 110 5.60 -9.44 -5.80
N VAL A 111 5.33 -10.04 -6.96
CA VAL A 111 4.01 -10.00 -7.60
C VAL A 111 2.94 -10.48 -6.62
N GLY A 112 1.81 -9.75 -6.59
CA GLY A 112 0.66 -10.02 -5.72
C GLY A 112 0.70 -9.32 -4.36
N SER A 113 1.81 -8.66 -3.98
CA SER A 113 1.82 -7.82 -2.78
C SER A 113 1.07 -6.50 -3.00
N VAL A 114 0.42 -5.98 -1.96
CA VAL A 114 -0.46 -4.79 -2.02
C VAL A 114 -0.02 -3.74 -1.01
N PHE A 115 0.04 -2.47 -1.39
CA PHE A 115 0.50 -1.37 -0.54
C PHE A 115 -0.45 -0.18 -0.57
N PHE A 116 -0.63 0.48 0.57
CA PHE A 116 -1.33 1.75 0.63
C PHE A 116 -0.46 2.86 0.03
N VAL A 117 -1.04 3.63 -0.91
CA VAL A 117 -0.39 4.75 -1.57
C VAL A 117 -0.81 6.03 -0.87
N ASP A 118 0.15 6.66 -0.18
CA ASP A 118 -0.05 7.95 0.49
C ASP A 118 -0.02 9.09 -0.53
N GLN A 119 0.95 9.07 -1.44
CA GLN A 119 1.13 10.10 -2.46
C GLN A 119 1.58 9.52 -3.79
N THR A 120 1.08 10.13 -4.87
CA THR A 120 1.65 9.95 -6.21
C THR A 120 2.58 11.14 -6.50
N VAL A 121 3.82 10.86 -6.83
CA VAL A 121 4.88 11.84 -7.03
C VAL A 121 5.43 11.72 -8.44
N THR A 122 5.46 12.83 -9.18
CA THR A 122 6.14 12.91 -10.48
C THR A 122 7.58 13.37 -10.25
N ALA A 123 8.55 12.54 -10.62
CA ALA A 123 9.96 12.88 -10.53
C ALA A 123 10.38 13.88 -11.63
N PRO A 124 11.55 14.55 -11.52
CA PRO A 124 11.99 15.53 -12.50
C PRO A 124 12.15 14.99 -13.93
N ASP A 125 12.36 13.68 -14.09
CA ASP A 125 12.44 12.99 -15.38
C ASP A 125 11.07 12.59 -15.96
N GLY A 126 9.98 12.99 -15.31
CA GLY A 126 8.60 12.68 -15.70
C GLY A 126 8.11 11.31 -15.25
N THR A 127 8.95 10.49 -14.61
CA THR A 127 8.51 9.18 -14.10
C THR A 127 7.57 9.35 -12.91
N ILE A 128 6.56 8.48 -12.83
CA ILE A 128 5.59 8.49 -11.73
C ILE A 128 6.01 7.48 -10.66
N TRP A 129 5.90 7.89 -9.41
CA TRP A 129 6.25 7.10 -8.23
C TRP A 129 5.12 7.14 -7.21
N TYR A 130 4.97 6.04 -6.48
CA TYR A 130 4.06 5.93 -5.36
C TYR A 130 4.86 5.95 -4.06
N SER A 131 4.62 6.96 -3.23
CA SER A 131 5.03 6.95 -1.83
C SER A 131 4.11 6.00 -1.08
N VAL A 132 4.66 4.99 -0.43
CA VAL A 132 3.87 4.03 0.35
C VAL A 132 4.03 4.25 1.85
N PHE A 133 2.94 4.04 2.56
CA PHE A 133 2.84 4.24 4.00
C PHE A 133 2.28 2.99 4.68
N PHE A 134 2.71 2.76 5.92
CA PHE A 134 2.23 1.66 6.76
C PHE A 134 1.56 2.30 7.98
N ASP A 135 0.22 2.25 8.03
CA ASP A 135 -0.59 2.89 9.07
C ASP A 135 -0.70 2.06 10.35
N GLU A 136 -0.15 0.84 10.35
CA GLU A 136 -0.22 -0.13 11.44
C GLU A 136 1.00 -0.12 12.37
N SER A 137 0.77 -0.46 13.64
CA SER A 137 1.83 -0.73 14.60
C SER A 137 2.58 -2.01 14.24
N LEU A 138 3.87 -1.88 13.94
CA LEU A 138 4.73 -3.01 13.60
C LEU A 138 5.35 -3.65 14.85
N ARG A 139 5.45 -4.99 14.83
CA ARG A 139 6.07 -5.75 15.93
C ARG A 139 7.58 -5.51 15.98
N PHE A 140 8.21 -5.41 14.82
CA PHE A 140 9.62 -5.16 14.63
C PHE A 140 9.78 -3.96 13.70
N SER A 141 9.46 -2.78 14.22
CA SER A 141 9.51 -1.52 13.47
C SER A 141 10.93 -1.15 13.03
N ASP A 142 11.95 -1.63 13.74
CA ASP A 142 13.36 -1.48 13.43
C ASP A 142 13.78 -2.16 12.11
N ARG A 143 13.00 -3.12 11.62
CA ARG A 143 13.23 -3.77 10.32
C ARG A 143 12.77 -2.94 9.14
N LEU A 144 11.90 -1.95 9.38
CA LEU A 144 11.38 -1.08 8.35
C LEU A 144 12.18 0.23 8.30
N THR A 145 12.82 0.48 7.15
CA THR A 145 13.46 1.77 6.87
C THR A 145 12.65 2.56 5.85
N LEU A 146 12.10 3.70 6.27
CA LEU A 146 11.32 4.64 5.45
C LEU A 146 12.19 5.82 4.95
N PRO A 147 11.75 6.56 3.92
CA PRO A 147 10.54 6.36 3.10
C PRO A 147 10.72 5.28 2.02
N TRP A 148 9.59 4.83 1.46
CA TRP A 148 9.51 3.84 0.39
C TRP A 148 8.85 4.45 -0.84
N PHE A 149 9.55 4.40 -1.98
CA PHE A 149 9.02 4.80 -3.29
C PHE A 149 9.02 3.62 -4.25
N ILE A 150 7.86 3.38 -4.86
CA ILE A 150 7.64 2.34 -5.87
C ILE A 150 7.37 3.03 -7.21
N GLN A 151 8.10 2.70 -8.26
CA GLN A 151 7.84 3.26 -9.58
C GLN A 151 6.51 2.74 -10.13
N SER A 152 5.73 3.59 -10.81
CA SER A 152 4.37 3.26 -11.26
C SER A 152 4.30 2.05 -12.19
N SER A 153 5.33 1.83 -13.00
CA SER A 153 5.41 0.67 -13.91
C SER A 153 5.48 -0.68 -13.19
N ALA A 154 5.67 -0.69 -11.87
CA ALA A 154 5.78 -1.93 -11.09
C ALA A 154 4.43 -2.62 -10.82
N GLY A 155 3.32 -1.88 -10.89
CA GLY A 155 2.03 -2.34 -10.40
C GLY A 155 0.83 -1.56 -10.90
N GLU A 156 -0.35 -2.06 -10.59
CA GLU A 156 -1.62 -1.42 -10.92
C GLU A 156 -2.23 -0.78 -9.68
N ILE A 157 -2.79 0.43 -9.83
CA ILE A 157 -3.48 1.11 -8.74
C ILE A 157 -4.97 0.79 -8.74
N PHE A 158 -5.54 0.71 -7.54
CA PHE A 158 -6.98 0.55 -7.33
C PHE A 158 -7.44 1.35 -6.11
N SER A 159 -8.76 1.59 -6.03
CA SER A 159 -9.38 2.21 -4.87
C SER A 159 -10.14 1.20 -4.03
N ASP A 160 -10.00 1.32 -2.71
CA ASP A 160 -10.74 0.57 -1.70
C ASP A 160 -10.95 1.48 -0.48
N ILE A 161 -11.93 1.21 0.37
CA ILE A 161 -12.17 2.01 1.57
C ILE A 161 -11.15 1.74 2.69
N GLY A 162 -10.37 0.66 2.54
CA GLY A 162 -9.35 0.24 3.47
C GLY A 162 -9.89 -0.67 4.55
N GLU A 163 -9.43 -0.46 5.78
CA GLU A 163 -9.83 -1.29 6.90
C GLU A 163 -11.31 -1.09 7.24
N LEU A 164 -12.03 -2.21 7.33
CA LEU A 164 -13.40 -2.29 7.79
C LEU A 164 -13.48 -3.21 8.99
N ASP A 165 -14.20 -2.81 10.04
CA ASP A 165 -14.45 -3.62 11.22
C ASP A 165 -15.95 -3.95 11.43
N ALA A 166 -16.24 -4.84 12.39
CA ALA A 166 -17.58 -5.27 12.74
C ALA A 166 -18.50 -4.16 13.26
N ASN A 167 -17.96 -3.04 13.74
CA ASN A 167 -18.79 -1.89 14.14
C ASN A 167 -19.41 -1.21 12.91
N ALA A 168 -18.84 -1.44 11.73
CA ALA A 168 -19.35 -0.97 10.46
C ALA A 168 -20.39 -1.89 9.80
N SER A 169 -20.90 -2.97 10.44
CA SER A 169 -21.93 -3.83 9.81
C SER A 169 -23.05 -4.19 10.77
N THR A 170 -24.29 -3.89 10.39
CA THR A 170 -25.51 -4.18 11.19
C THR A 170 -26.42 -5.22 10.56
N THR A 171 -26.07 -5.74 9.37
CA THR A 171 -26.93 -6.67 8.63
C THR A 171 -26.40 -8.10 8.71
N PRO A 172 -27.23 -9.08 9.12
CA PRO A 172 -26.87 -10.49 9.06
C PRO A 172 -26.48 -10.90 7.63
N SER A 173 -25.33 -11.55 7.47
CA SER A 173 -24.89 -12.08 6.17
C SER A 173 -25.29 -13.55 6.03
N THR A 174 -25.79 -13.91 4.85
CA THR A 174 -26.04 -15.30 4.44
C THR A 174 -24.79 -15.99 3.90
N LYS A 175 -23.70 -15.23 3.70
CA LYS A 175 -22.45 -15.76 3.19
C LYS A 175 -21.73 -16.53 4.28
N ARG A 176 -21.03 -17.59 3.88
CA ARG A 176 -20.16 -18.35 4.78
C ARG A 176 -18.96 -18.93 4.06
N LEU A 177 -17.85 -19.03 4.78
CA LEU A 177 -16.68 -19.79 4.39
C LEU A 177 -16.62 -21.09 5.20
N LEU A 178 -16.36 -22.19 4.54
CA LEU A 178 -15.99 -23.46 5.15
C LEU A 178 -14.56 -23.78 4.74
N VAL A 179 -13.67 -23.94 5.72
CA VAL A 179 -12.30 -24.38 5.49
C VAL A 179 -12.14 -25.77 6.08
N ASP A 180 -11.75 -26.70 5.22
CA ASP A 180 -11.47 -28.08 5.56
C ASP A 180 -9.94 -28.27 5.64
N ARG A 181 -9.44 -28.55 6.84
CA ARG A 181 -8.01 -28.74 7.09
C ARG A 181 -7.53 -30.12 6.67
N GLY A 182 -8.39 -31.13 6.65
CA GLY A 182 -8.05 -32.46 6.15
C GLY A 182 -7.81 -32.40 4.64
N ASP A 183 -8.77 -31.80 3.93
CA ASP A 183 -8.74 -31.69 2.47
C ASP A 183 -7.87 -30.52 1.96
N GLN A 184 -7.49 -29.59 2.84
CA GLN A 184 -6.82 -28.34 2.48
C GLN A 184 -7.60 -27.53 1.44
N MET A 185 -8.92 -27.43 1.64
CA MET A 185 -9.86 -26.77 0.76
C MET A 185 -10.65 -25.67 1.47
N LEU A 186 -10.98 -24.61 0.74
CA LEU A 186 -11.94 -23.60 1.16
C LEU A 186 -13.13 -23.61 0.21
N TYR A 187 -14.32 -23.56 0.78
CA TYR A 187 -15.61 -23.46 0.09
C TYR A 187 -16.32 -22.17 0.53
N ALA A 188 -16.66 -21.33 -0.44
CA ALA A 188 -17.38 -20.08 -0.23
C ALA A 188 -18.83 -20.25 -0.69
N TYR A 189 -19.78 -20.05 0.22
CA TYR A 189 -21.21 -20.19 -0.06
C TYR A 189 -21.95 -18.86 0.12
N ASP A 190 -22.89 -18.58 -0.77
CA ASP A 190 -23.91 -17.55 -0.59
C ASP A 190 -25.27 -18.23 -0.39
N GLY A 191 -25.72 -18.29 0.88
CA GLY A 191 -26.79 -19.19 1.27
C GLY A 191 -26.41 -20.64 0.97
N ASP A 192 -27.19 -21.28 0.09
CA ASP A 192 -26.98 -22.66 -0.35
C ASP A 192 -26.18 -22.77 -1.66
N THR A 193 -25.86 -21.64 -2.30
CA THR A 193 -25.14 -21.63 -3.58
C THR A 193 -23.63 -21.63 -3.33
N LEU A 194 -22.92 -22.60 -3.91
CA LEU A 194 -21.45 -22.60 -3.93
C LEU A 194 -20.97 -21.50 -4.88
N PHE A 195 -20.36 -20.45 -4.33
CA PHE A 195 -19.76 -19.37 -5.09
C PHE A 195 -18.38 -19.76 -5.64
N MET A 196 -17.57 -20.42 -4.80
CA MET A 196 -16.20 -20.81 -5.15
C MET A 196 -15.71 -21.95 -4.26
N GLU A 197 -14.86 -22.80 -4.82
CA GLU A 197 -14.00 -23.71 -4.07
C GLU A 197 -12.55 -23.55 -4.54
N THR A 198 -11.59 -23.69 -3.63
CA THR A 198 -10.16 -23.50 -3.95
C THR A 198 -9.28 -24.25 -2.96
N PRO A 199 -8.12 -24.77 -3.40
CA PRO A 199 -7.09 -25.23 -2.47
C PRO A 199 -6.57 -24.08 -1.62
N VAL A 200 -6.23 -24.39 -0.37
CA VAL A 200 -5.63 -23.46 0.61
C VAL A 200 -4.40 -24.07 1.26
N SER A 201 -3.64 -23.26 1.98
CA SER A 201 -2.65 -23.76 2.94
C SER A 201 -2.99 -23.29 4.35
N THR A 202 -3.39 -24.22 5.22
CA THR A 202 -3.66 -23.92 6.63
C THR A 202 -2.41 -24.05 7.49
N GLY A 203 -2.56 -23.82 8.80
CA GLY A 203 -1.50 -23.90 9.78
C GLY A 203 -0.82 -25.27 9.86
N LEU A 204 0.48 -25.25 10.16
CA LEU A 204 1.29 -26.44 10.43
C LEU A 204 0.87 -27.14 11.73
N LEU A 205 1.36 -28.36 11.97
CA LEU A 205 0.97 -29.18 13.12
C LEU A 205 1.17 -28.46 14.48
N LEU A 206 2.27 -27.73 14.63
CA LEU A 206 2.59 -27.03 15.88
C LEU A 206 1.96 -25.63 15.97
N THR A 207 1.43 -25.12 14.87
CA THR A 207 0.76 -23.82 14.76
C THR A 207 -0.52 -23.96 13.93
N PRO A 208 -1.45 -24.83 14.35
CA PRO A 208 -2.58 -25.20 13.52
C PRO A 208 -3.57 -24.04 13.38
N THR A 209 -4.26 -23.97 12.24
CA THR A 209 -5.44 -23.12 12.13
C THR A 209 -6.50 -23.60 13.12
N PRO A 210 -7.04 -22.72 13.98
CA PRO A 210 -7.94 -23.14 15.05
C PRO A 210 -9.27 -23.63 14.47
N ARG A 211 -9.77 -24.77 14.98
CA ARG A 211 -11.08 -25.32 14.63
C ARG A 211 -12.20 -24.54 15.31
N GLY A 212 -13.37 -24.55 14.69
CA GLY A 212 -14.59 -23.97 15.26
C GLY A 212 -15.36 -23.13 14.27
N THR A 213 -16.34 -22.41 14.80
CA THR A 213 -17.15 -21.46 14.03
C THR A 213 -16.82 -20.06 14.52
N PHE A 214 -16.49 -19.19 13.57
CA PHE A 214 -16.02 -17.84 13.78
C PHE A 214 -16.81 -16.87 12.90
N THR A 215 -16.48 -15.59 13.05
CA THR A 215 -17.08 -14.52 12.25
C THR A 215 -15.97 -13.62 11.71
N VAL A 216 -16.06 -13.22 10.45
CA VAL A 216 -15.18 -12.18 9.90
C VAL A 216 -15.51 -10.86 10.60
N PHE A 217 -14.63 -10.40 11.47
CA PHE A 217 -14.85 -9.16 12.23
C PHE A 217 -14.09 -7.98 11.67
N MET A 218 -13.13 -8.20 10.77
CA MET A 218 -12.36 -7.14 10.13
C MET A 218 -11.85 -7.60 8.77
N LYS A 219 -11.79 -6.68 7.81
CA LYS A 219 -11.11 -6.89 6.53
C LYS A 219 -10.23 -5.69 6.18
N THR A 220 -9.15 -5.93 5.45
CA THR A 220 -8.28 -4.86 4.92
C THR A 220 -7.54 -5.32 3.65
N PRO A 221 -7.30 -4.44 2.65
CA PRO A 221 -6.60 -4.79 1.42
C PRO A 221 -5.14 -5.22 1.65
N THR A 222 -4.49 -4.75 2.71
CA THR A 222 -3.06 -4.96 2.96
C THR A 222 -2.73 -5.00 4.44
N ARG A 223 -1.71 -5.79 4.79
CA ARG A 223 -1.08 -5.85 6.12
C ARG A 223 0.41 -6.17 6.04
N TYR A 224 1.20 -5.59 6.93
CA TYR A 224 2.56 -6.02 7.21
C TYR A 224 2.54 -7.11 8.29
N MET A 225 2.93 -8.34 7.92
CA MET A 225 3.04 -9.46 8.84
C MET A 225 4.50 -9.77 9.17
N GLN A 226 4.84 -9.75 10.45
CA GLN A 226 6.21 -10.02 10.92
C GLN A 226 6.26 -11.14 11.97
N GLY A 227 7.28 -11.98 11.86
CA GLY A 227 7.64 -13.03 12.80
C GLY A 227 9.04 -12.83 13.37
N PRO A 228 9.44 -13.52 14.44
CA PRO A 228 8.68 -14.55 15.14
C PRO A 228 7.43 -14.02 15.84
N ILE A 229 6.50 -14.92 16.16
CA ILE A 229 5.35 -14.62 17.02
C ILE A 229 5.72 -15.11 18.42
N PRO A 230 6.04 -14.20 19.37
CA PRO A 230 6.50 -14.60 20.70
C PRO A 230 5.53 -15.56 21.38
N GLY A 231 6.04 -16.69 21.87
CA GLY A 231 5.25 -17.73 22.52
C GLY A 231 4.42 -18.63 21.59
N ILE A 232 4.51 -18.45 20.27
CA ILE A 232 3.76 -19.26 19.28
C ILE A 232 4.71 -19.88 18.23
N SER A 233 5.60 -19.07 17.63
CA SER A 233 6.57 -19.56 16.65
C SER A 233 7.83 -18.72 16.64
N ASP A 234 8.98 -19.39 16.65
CA ASP A 234 10.30 -18.78 16.53
C ASP A 234 10.72 -18.53 15.07
N GLN A 235 9.86 -18.87 14.10
CA GLN A 235 10.17 -18.68 12.69
C GLN A 235 10.21 -17.20 12.32
N TYR A 236 11.35 -16.77 11.78
CA TYR A 236 11.51 -15.44 11.20
C TYR A 236 10.73 -15.31 9.89
N TYR A 237 9.97 -14.22 9.78
CA TYR A 237 9.42 -13.75 8.51
C TYR A 237 9.22 -12.24 8.58
N ASP A 238 9.29 -11.58 7.43
CA ASP A 238 9.06 -10.16 7.28
C ASP A 238 8.37 -9.94 5.94
N LEU A 239 7.04 -9.83 5.99
CA LEU A 239 6.15 -9.90 4.84
C LEU A 239 5.38 -8.59 4.74
N PRO A 240 5.92 -7.57 4.06
CA PRO A 240 5.21 -6.33 3.81
C PRO A 240 4.13 -6.54 2.74
N GLY A 241 2.99 -5.88 2.88
CA GLY A 241 1.96 -5.90 1.84
C GLY A 241 1.26 -7.24 1.62
N VAL A 242 1.03 -8.02 2.69
CA VAL A 242 0.21 -9.24 2.65
C VAL A 242 -1.21 -8.85 2.24
N PRO A 243 -1.72 -9.36 1.11
CA PRO A 243 -2.90 -8.79 0.48
C PRO A 243 -4.20 -9.48 0.94
N TRP A 244 -5.31 -8.74 0.85
CA TRP A 244 -6.69 -9.26 0.88
C TRP A 244 -7.05 -10.03 2.16
N ASN A 245 -6.96 -9.35 3.30
CA ASN A 245 -7.05 -9.98 4.61
C ASN A 245 -8.48 -10.01 5.13
N LEU A 246 -8.93 -11.19 5.57
CA LEU A 246 -10.17 -11.42 6.31
C LEU A 246 -9.85 -11.99 7.69
N TYR A 247 -10.02 -11.16 8.72
CA TYR A 247 -9.75 -11.53 10.10
C TYR A 247 -10.97 -12.20 10.72
N PHE A 248 -10.79 -13.45 11.16
CA PHE A 248 -11.84 -14.25 11.79
C PHE A 248 -11.50 -14.68 13.23
N THR A 249 -10.25 -14.49 13.67
CA THR A 249 -9.85 -14.70 15.08
C THR A 249 -9.14 -13.47 15.64
N LYS A 250 -9.32 -13.20 16.94
CA LYS A 250 -8.58 -12.14 17.64
C LYS A 250 -7.15 -12.56 17.96
N GLN A 251 -6.86 -13.86 17.93
CA GLN A 251 -5.56 -14.46 18.20
C GLN A 251 -4.60 -14.42 17.00
N GLY A 252 -5.05 -13.93 15.83
CA GLY A 252 -4.18 -13.62 14.70
C GLY A 252 -4.21 -14.61 13.53
N ALA A 253 -5.09 -15.61 13.54
CA ALA A 253 -5.39 -16.39 12.33
C ALA A 253 -6.28 -15.57 11.39
N VAL A 254 -5.83 -15.45 10.13
CA VAL A 254 -6.42 -14.61 9.07
C VAL A 254 -6.50 -15.43 7.78
N ILE A 255 -7.55 -15.21 6.98
CA ILE A 255 -7.60 -15.70 5.60
C ILE A 255 -7.04 -14.60 4.70
N HIS A 256 -5.98 -14.87 3.93
CA HIS A 256 -5.33 -13.84 3.11
C HIS A 256 -4.57 -14.44 1.91
N GLY A 257 -4.15 -13.58 0.98
CA GLY A 257 -3.29 -13.97 -0.12
C GLY A 257 -1.85 -14.19 0.33
N ALA A 258 -1.15 -15.17 -0.23
CA ALA A 258 0.23 -15.47 0.10
C ALA A 258 1.12 -15.46 -1.14
N TYR A 259 1.79 -14.33 -1.37
CA TYR A 259 2.68 -14.14 -2.54
C TYR A 259 4.04 -14.86 -2.41
N TRP A 260 4.33 -15.46 -1.26
CA TRP A 260 5.66 -16.03 -0.95
C TRP A 260 5.80 -17.54 -1.17
N HIS A 261 4.71 -18.24 -1.47
CA HIS A 261 4.74 -19.69 -1.76
C HIS A 261 3.56 -20.08 -2.67
N ASN A 262 3.67 -21.26 -3.30
CA ASN A 262 2.61 -21.83 -4.16
C ASN A 262 2.09 -23.18 -3.62
N SER A 263 2.31 -23.47 -2.34
CA SER A 263 2.03 -24.77 -1.70
C SER A 263 0.55 -25.02 -1.38
N PHE A 264 -0.38 -24.46 -2.17
CA PHE A 264 -1.83 -24.59 -1.95
C PHE A 264 -2.28 -26.05 -2.08
N GLY A 265 -3.17 -26.50 -1.20
CA GLY A 265 -3.55 -27.90 -1.03
C GLY A 265 -2.69 -28.66 0.00
N LYS A 266 -1.80 -27.95 0.72
CA LYS A 266 -0.94 -28.50 1.78
C LYS A 266 -0.79 -27.48 2.91
N THR A 267 -0.55 -27.95 4.13
CA THR A 267 -0.25 -27.07 5.27
C THR A 267 1.06 -26.29 5.04
N TRP A 268 1.09 -25.02 5.45
CA TRP A 268 2.25 -24.15 5.24
C TRP A 268 2.35 -23.00 6.26
N SER A 269 1.22 -22.53 6.80
CA SER A 269 1.16 -21.29 7.56
C SER A 269 1.42 -21.49 9.06
N HIS A 270 1.40 -20.39 9.83
CA HIS A 270 1.42 -20.39 11.30
C HIS A 270 0.04 -20.17 11.93
N GLY A 271 -1.01 -20.65 11.25
CA GLY A 271 -2.39 -20.57 11.73
C GLY A 271 -3.32 -19.84 10.76
N CYS A 272 -2.79 -19.00 9.88
CA CYS A 272 -3.54 -18.38 8.80
C CYS A 272 -4.05 -19.40 7.76
N VAL A 273 -5.00 -18.98 6.94
CA VAL A 273 -5.46 -19.74 5.77
C VAL A 273 -4.93 -18.99 4.54
N ASN A 274 -3.95 -19.57 3.87
CA ASN A 274 -3.26 -18.93 2.74
C ASN A 274 -3.94 -19.32 1.43
N LEU A 275 -4.13 -18.31 0.58
CA LEU A 275 -4.73 -18.40 -0.76
C LEU A 275 -3.78 -17.84 -1.82
N PRO A 276 -3.91 -18.23 -3.09
CA PRO A 276 -3.33 -17.46 -4.18
C PRO A 276 -3.80 -16.00 -4.11
N PRO A 277 -2.94 -14.97 -4.32
CA PRO A 277 -3.33 -13.57 -4.17
C PRO A 277 -4.56 -13.16 -5.00
N ASP A 278 -4.70 -13.64 -6.23
CA ASP A 278 -5.84 -13.35 -7.10
C ASP A 278 -7.15 -13.98 -6.59
N ILE A 279 -7.08 -15.18 -6.03
CA ILE A 279 -8.22 -15.85 -5.39
C ILE A 279 -8.59 -15.15 -4.08
N ALA A 280 -7.60 -14.74 -3.28
CA ALA A 280 -7.83 -13.98 -2.07
C ALA A 280 -8.54 -12.65 -2.36
N LYS A 281 -8.18 -11.96 -3.46
CA LYS A 281 -8.87 -10.76 -3.94
C LYS A 281 -10.35 -11.02 -4.23
N LYS A 282 -10.66 -12.10 -4.96
CA LYS A 282 -12.06 -12.48 -5.28
C LYS A 282 -12.87 -12.74 -4.01
N ILE A 283 -12.31 -13.48 -3.06
CA ILE A 283 -12.96 -13.77 -1.78
C ILE A 283 -13.12 -12.50 -0.94
N TYR A 284 -12.09 -11.63 -0.87
CA TYR A 284 -12.15 -10.36 -0.13
C TYR A 284 -13.26 -9.45 -0.61
N LEU A 285 -13.41 -9.30 -1.94
CA LEU A 285 -14.45 -8.48 -2.55
C LEU A 285 -15.85 -9.07 -2.37
N TRP A 286 -15.97 -10.40 -2.37
CA TRP A 286 -17.23 -11.10 -2.18
C TRP A 286 -17.69 -11.17 -0.71
N ALA A 287 -16.75 -11.23 0.23
CA ALA A 287 -17.03 -11.44 1.65
C ALA A 287 -17.79 -10.27 2.28
N ASP A 288 -18.64 -10.55 3.27
CA ASP A 288 -19.24 -9.52 4.11
C ASP A 288 -18.54 -9.50 5.48
N ILE A 289 -18.45 -8.33 6.12
CA ILE A 289 -18.20 -8.27 7.55
C ILE A 289 -19.39 -8.91 8.28
N GLY A 290 -19.13 -9.77 9.27
CA GLY A 290 -20.15 -10.51 10.00
C GLY A 290 -20.45 -11.90 9.43
N MET A 291 -19.88 -12.26 8.28
CA MET A 291 -20.09 -13.58 7.69
C MET A 291 -19.44 -14.70 8.51
N THR A 292 -20.01 -15.91 8.46
CA THR A 292 -19.51 -17.06 9.22
C THR A 292 -18.29 -17.69 8.56
N VAL A 293 -17.31 -18.10 9.38
CA VAL A 293 -16.17 -18.92 8.96
C VAL A 293 -16.15 -20.18 9.80
N THR A 294 -16.32 -21.34 9.19
CA THR A 294 -16.22 -22.65 9.86
C THR A 294 -14.91 -23.31 9.48
N ILE A 295 -14.11 -23.71 10.47
CA ILE A 295 -12.88 -24.46 10.31
C ILE A 295 -13.07 -25.88 10.87
N ARG A 296 -12.89 -26.91 10.04
CA ARG A 296 -13.00 -28.33 10.42
C ARG A 296 -11.81 -29.16 9.90
N ASP A 297 -11.81 -30.45 10.21
CA ASP A 297 -10.88 -31.47 9.69
C ASP A 297 -11.64 -32.45 8.78
#